data_AF-A0A0A1X5P7-F1
#
_entry.id   AF-A0A0A1X5P7-F1
#
_cell.length_a   1.000
_cell.length_b   1.000
_cell.length_c   1.000
_cell.angle_alpha   90.00
_cell.angle_beta   90.00
_cell.angle_gamma   90.00
#
_symmetry.space_group_name_H-M   'P 1'
#
loop_
_entity.id
_entity.type
_entity.pdbx_description
1 polymer ?
#
loop_
_entity_poly.entity_id
_entity_poly.type
_entity_poly.pdbx_seq_one_letter_code
_entity_poly.pdbx_strand_id
1 'polypeptide(L)'
;MDNTTKDERARTEQSHSRWEKIKKNCMSPWYKMISVEPTMFLYMFAFMITSVVEQDFFVQKACRVNNNFTDEICSNIKADENAAYKKQVQITTAKFHQIESISAHVFPIVLALFLGSFSDRRGRKFPLLMGLTGKFIYSVMIVVNARMKTWPLEYV
;
A
#
# COMPACT_ATOMS: atom_id res chain seq x y z
N MET A 1 -0.41 -69.43 -1.99
CA MET A 1 -0.32 -68.09 -2.61
C MET A 1 -0.72 -67.08 -1.56
N ASP A 2 0.21 -66.17 -1.28
CA ASP A 2 0.53 -65.60 0.02
C ASP A 2 -0.44 -64.49 0.48
N ASN A 3 -1.03 -64.61 1.68
CA ASN A 3 -1.85 -63.56 2.29
C ASN A 3 -1.08 -62.24 2.46
N THR A 4 0.25 -62.33 2.57
CA THR A 4 1.18 -61.22 2.69
C THR A 4 1.13 -60.30 1.45
N THR A 5 1.03 -60.87 0.24
CA THR A 5 0.97 -60.08 -1.01
C THR A 5 -0.34 -59.33 -1.21
N LYS A 6 -1.45 -59.79 -0.60
CA LYS A 6 -2.74 -59.08 -0.65
C LYS A 6 -2.74 -57.86 0.29
N ASP A 7 -2.14 -57.99 1.47
CA ASP A 7 -2.02 -56.87 2.42
C ASP A 7 -1.10 -55.76 1.87
N GLU A 8 0.01 -56.13 1.22
CA GLU A 8 0.91 -55.16 0.58
C GLU A 8 0.21 -54.38 -0.56
N ARG A 9 -0.54 -55.08 -1.43
CA ARG A 9 -1.26 -54.43 -2.54
C ARG A 9 -2.34 -53.47 -2.04
N ALA A 10 -3.07 -53.86 -0.99
CA ALA A 10 -4.07 -53.02 -0.33
C ALA A 10 -3.45 -51.76 0.32
N ARG A 11 -2.27 -51.88 0.95
CA ARG A 11 -1.54 -50.72 1.50
C ARG A 11 -1.06 -49.77 0.42
N THR A 12 -0.57 -50.27 -0.72
CA THR A 12 -0.13 -49.41 -1.84
C THR A 12 -1.28 -48.64 -2.48
N GLU A 13 -2.45 -49.26 -2.68
CA GLU A 13 -3.64 -48.56 -3.22
C GLU A 13 -4.16 -47.49 -2.25
N GLN A 14 -4.17 -47.80 -0.94
CA GLN A 14 -4.60 -46.86 0.09
C GLN A 14 -3.63 -45.67 0.22
N SER A 15 -2.32 -45.92 0.12
CA SER A 15 -1.28 -44.89 0.06
C SER A 15 -1.48 -43.98 -1.16
N HIS A 16 -1.58 -44.54 -2.36
CA HIS A 16 -1.75 -43.79 -3.61
C HIS A 16 -3.00 -42.89 -3.59
N SER A 17 -4.13 -43.40 -3.09
CA SER A 17 -5.37 -42.60 -2.94
C SER A 17 -5.24 -41.44 -1.94
N ARG A 18 -4.41 -41.61 -0.91
CA ARG A 18 -4.14 -40.59 0.13
C ARG A 18 -3.22 -39.49 -0.43
N TRP A 19 -2.18 -39.86 -1.19
CA TRP A 19 -1.28 -38.91 -1.86
C TRP A 19 -2.00 -38.06 -2.92
N GLU A 20 -2.90 -38.66 -3.71
CA GLU A 20 -3.71 -37.93 -4.70
C GLU A 20 -4.70 -36.94 -4.06
N LYS A 21 -5.28 -37.29 -2.90
CA LYS A 21 -6.12 -36.36 -2.12
C LYS A 21 -5.32 -35.19 -1.56
N ILE A 22 -4.10 -35.42 -1.08
CA ILE A 22 -3.22 -34.36 -0.56
C ILE A 22 -2.79 -33.41 -1.68
N LYS A 23 -2.41 -33.92 -2.86
CA LYS A 23 -2.11 -33.09 -4.04
C LYS A 23 -3.30 -32.24 -4.48
N LYS A 24 -4.52 -32.81 -4.50
CA LYS A 24 -5.75 -32.06 -4.83
C LYS A 24 -6.09 -30.97 -3.81
N ASN A 25 -5.85 -31.19 -2.52
CA ASN A 25 -6.06 -30.17 -1.50
C ASN A 25 -5.00 -29.06 -1.55
N CYS A 26 -3.74 -29.40 -1.82
CA CYS A 26 -2.65 -28.44 -2.00
C CYS A 26 -2.83 -27.60 -3.29
N MET A 27 -3.38 -28.20 -4.35
CA MET A 27 -3.80 -27.50 -5.57
C MET A 27 -5.25 -26.99 -5.53
N SER A 28 -5.90 -26.99 -4.35
CA SER A 28 -7.13 -26.22 -4.22
C SER A 28 -6.77 -24.73 -4.30
N PRO A 29 -7.59 -23.90 -4.95
CA PRO A 29 -7.24 -22.50 -5.16
C PRO A 29 -7.29 -21.77 -3.80
N TRP A 30 -6.15 -21.67 -3.12
CA TRP A 30 -5.97 -20.91 -1.88
C TRP A 30 -6.47 -19.46 -2.00
N TYR A 31 -6.50 -18.93 -3.23
CA TYR A 31 -6.99 -17.60 -3.56
C TYR A 31 -8.53 -17.49 -3.52
N LYS A 32 -9.26 -18.60 -3.53
CA LYS A 32 -10.71 -18.60 -3.28
C LYS A 32 -11.08 -18.51 -1.80
N MET A 33 -10.18 -18.88 -0.89
CA MET A 33 -10.36 -18.78 0.56
C MET A 33 -9.77 -17.50 1.17
N ILE A 34 -9.13 -16.65 0.37
CA ILE A 34 -8.68 -15.33 0.84
C ILE A 34 -9.92 -14.50 1.22
N SER A 35 -10.11 -14.38 2.52
CA SER A 35 -11.06 -13.45 3.14
C SER A 35 -10.57 -12.03 2.91
N VAL A 36 -11.48 -11.06 2.93
CA VAL A 36 -11.15 -9.63 2.76
C VAL A 36 -10.35 -9.06 3.95
N GLU A 37 -10.40 -9.72 5.10
CA GLU A 37 -9.83 -9.24 6.36
C GLU A 37 -8.28 -9.19 6.37
N PRO A 38 -7.53 -10.25 6.00
CA PRO A 38 -6.07 -10.18 5.94
C PRO A 38 -5.55 -9.17 4.90
N THR A 39 -6.25 -9.04 3.77
CA THR A 39 -5.89 -8.07 2.72
C THR A 39 -6.06 -6.64 3.22
N MET A 40 -7.14 -6.35 3.96
CA MET A 40 -7.34 -5.03 4.58
C MET A 40 -6.29 -4.74 5.65
N PHE A 41 -5.93 -5.72 6.47
CA PHE A 41 -4.87 -5.55 7.47
C PHE A 41 -3.53 -5.19 6.82
N LEU A 42 -3.09 -5.96 5.82
CA LEU A 42 -1.84 -5.69 5.11
C LEU A 42 -1.86 -4.33 4.40
N TYR A 43 -2.99 -3.95 3.83
CA TYR A 43 -3.16 -2.63 3.21
C TYR A 43 -3.01 -1.49 4.23
N MET A 44 -3.65 -1.59 5.39
CA MET A 44 -3.56 -0.56 6.43
C MET A 44 -2.16 -0.48 7.02
N PHE A 45 -1.49 -1.62 7.19
CA PHE A 45 -0.10 -1.67 7.62
C PHE A 45 0.83 -0.95 6.63
N ALA A 46 0.71 -1.27 5.33
CA ALA A 46 1.48 -0.60 4.28
C ALA A 46 1.20 0.91 4.22
N PHE A 47 -0.07 1.30 4.39
CA PHE A 47 -0.48 2.71 4.41
C PHE A 47 0.19 3.49 5.56
N MET A 48 0.20 2.93 6.77
CA MET A 48 0.82 3.60 7.93
C MET A 48 2.33 3.75 7.80
N ILE A 49 3.02 2.77 7.22
CA ILE A 49 4.45 2.91 6.96
C ILE A 49 4.71 4.00 5.94
N THR A 50 3.92 4.04 4.87
CA THR A 50 4.10 5.00 3.78
C THR A 50 3.87 6.44 4.26
N SER A 51 2.85 6.69 5.08
CA SER A 51 2.53 8.03 5.56
C SER A 51 3.65 8.67 6.38
N VAL A 52 4.35 7.89 7.20
CA VAL A 52 5.50 8.39 7.98
C VAL A 52 6.65 8.80 7.06
N VAL A 53 6.94 8.00 6.04
CA VAL A 53 8.00 8.29 5.07
C VAL A 53 7.67 9.54 4.25
N GLU A 54 6.40 9.69 3.85
CA GLU A 54 5.93 10.86 3.10
C GLU A 54 6.06 12.16 3.89
N GLN A 55 5.69 12.14 5.18
CA GLN A 55 5.80 13.31 6.04
C GLN A 55 7.24 13.83 6.15
N ASP A 56 8.22 12.95 6.37
CA ASP A 56 9.63 13.35 6.46
C ASP A 56 10.18 13.77 5.08
N PHE A 57 9.79 13.07 4.02
CA PHE A 57 10.17 13.40 2.65
C PHE A 57 9.68 14.80 2.22
N PHE A 58 8.43 15.15 2.49
CA PHE A 58 7.88 16.46 2.14
C PHE A 58 8.53 17.61 2.89
N VAL A 59 8.92 17.41 4.16
CA VAL A 59 9.67 18.42 4.93
C VAL A 59 11.04 18.67 4.33
N GLN A 60 11.78 17.60 4.00
CA GLN A 60 13.09 17.71 3.36
C GLN A 60 13.00 18.38 1.98
N LYS A 61 11.97 18.05 1.19
CA LYS A 61 11.70 18.69 -0.11
C LYS A 61 11.30 20.15 0.02
N ALA A 62 10.44 20.50 0.98
CA ALA A 62 10.04 21.89 1.22
C ALA A 62 11.20 22.77 1.67
N CYS A 63 12.15 22.22 2.42
CA CYS A 63 13.35 22.91 2.82
C CYS A 63 14.27 23.22 1.62
N ARG A 64 14.55 22.19 0.80
CA ARG A 64 15.53 22.29 -0.30
C ARG A 64 14.98 23.00 -1.55
N VAL A 65 13.74 22.73 -1.94
CA VAL A 65 13.20 23.16 -3.25
C VAL A 65 12.34 24.42 -3.13
N ASN A 66 11.43 24.47 -2.15
CA ASN A 66 10.49 25.60 -2.05
C ASN A 66 11.09 26.83 -1.36
N ASN A 67 11.86 26.62 -0.28
CA ASN A 67 12.50 27.72 0.44
C ASN A 67 13.96 27.94 0.04
N ASN A 68 14.53 27.07 -0.79
CA ASN A 68 15.90 27.14 -1.30
C ASN A 68 16.95 27.38 -0.19
N PHE A 69 16.80 26.72 0.96
CA PHE A 69 17.75 26.81 2.05
C PHE A 69 19.02 25.98 1.78
N THR A 70 20.12 26.34 2.44
CA THR A 70 21.38 25.60 2.33
C THR A 70 21.25 24.18 2.89
N ASP A 71 22.04 23.25 2.33
CA ASP A 71 21.99 21.83 2.70
C ASP A 71 22.29 21.58 4.19
N GLU A 72 23.11 22.46 4.79
CA GLU A 72 23.48 22.46 6.21
C GLU A 72 22.29 22.77 7.13
N ILE A 73 21.40 23.68 6.72
CA ILE A 73 20.19 24.02 7.49
C ILE A 73 19.15 22.90 7.34
N CYS A 74 18.99 22.33 6.14
CA CYS A 74 18.00 21.27 5.91
C CYS A 74 18.39 19.94 6.57
N SER A 75 19.68 19.62 6.67
CA SER A 75 20.18 18.45 7.40
C SER A 75 19.98 18.59 8.91
N ASN A 76 20.13 19.80 9.46
CA ASN A 76 19.96 20.09 10.88
C ASN A 76 18.64 20.82 11.21
N ILE A 77 17.57 20.59 10.43
CA ILE A 77 16.29 21.30 10.62
C ILE A 77 15.58 20.93 11.94
N LYS A 78 16.01 19.83 12.59
CA LYS A 78 15.48 19.40 13.89
C LYS A 78 16.17 20.09 15.08
N ALA A 79 17.27 20.81 14.86
CA ALA A 79 17.97 21.55 15.91
C ALA A 79 17.21 22.82 16.33
N ASP A 80 17.29 23.17 17.62
CA ASP A 80 16.58 24.33 18.18
C ASP A 80 17.09 25.67 17.62
N GLU A 81 18.36 25.73 17.23
CA GLU A 81 18.96 26.91 16.57
C GLU A 81 18.25 27.27 15.26
N ASN A 82 17.65 26.28 14.58
CA ASN A 82 16.96 26.43 13.30
C ASN A 82 15.43 26.53 13.44
N ALA A 83 14.91 26.82 14.65
CA ALA A 83 13.47 26.86 14.91
C ALA A 83 12.69 27.81 13.98
N ALA A 84 13.30 28.94 13.58
CA ALA A 84 12.69 29.89 12.64
C ALA A 84 12.49 29.28 11.24
N TYR A 85 13.53 28.59 10.72
CA TYR A 85 13.47 27.91 9.42
C TYR A 85 12.51 26.72 9.45
N LYS A 86 12.53 25.94 10.54
CA LYS A 86 11.59 24.84 10.78
C LYS A 86 10.15 25.32 10.71
N LYS A 87 9.82 26.45 11.34
CA LYS A 87 8.49 27.04 11.30
C LYS A 87 8.06 27.41 9.87
N GLN A 88 8.95 28.01 9.08
CA GLN A 88 8.64 28.35 7.69
C GLN A 88 8.40 27.11 6.83
N VAL A 89 9.26 26.10 6.92
CA VAL A 89 9.10 24.83 6.21
C VAL A 89 7.80 24.15 6.61
N GLN A 90 7.48 24.09 7.90
CA GLN A 90 6.22 23.52 8.40
C GLN A 90 4.99 24.25 7.87
N ILE A 91 5.01 25.59 7.78
CA ILE A 91 3.89 26.35 7.20
C ILE A 91 3.70 26.01 5.73
N THR A 92 4.79 25.92 4.95
CA THR A 92 4.73 25.56 3.53
C THR A 92 4.20 24.13 3.34
N THR A 93 4.74 23.16 4.08
CA THR A 93 4.28 21.77 4.03
C THR A 93 2.83 21.64 4.50
N ALA A 94 2.43 22.37 5.55
CA ALA A 94 1.06 22.33 6.06
C ALA A 94 0.04 22.91 5.06
N LYS A 95 0.37 24.02 4.38
CA LYS A 95 -0.47 24.58 3.32
C LYS A 95 -0.66 23.59 2.17
N PHE A 96 0.43 22.96 1.74
CA PHE A 96 0.38 21.93 0.70
C PHE A 96 -0.50 20.74 1.13
N HIS A 97 -0.28 20.21 2.34
CA HIS A 97 -1.04 19.08 2.84
C HIS A 97 -2.53 19.41 3.04
N GLN A 98 -2.89 20.65 3.35
CA GLN A 98 -4.29 21.07 3.41
C GLN A 98 -4.96 20.97 2.03
N ILE A 99 -4.32 21.50 0.98
CA ILE A 99 -4.87 21.47 -0.38
C ILE A 99 -4.93 20.03 -0.90
N GLU A 100 -3.89 19.24 -0.64
CA GLU A 100 -3.82 17.82 -0.99
C GLU A 100 -4.93 17.04 -0.28
N SER A 101 -5.09 17.21 1.03
CA SER A 101 -6.13 16.52 1.80
C SER A 101 -7.53 16.88 1.30
N ILE A 102 -7.81 18.16 1.00
CA ILE A 102 -9.10 18.56 0.43
C ILE A 102 -9.33 17.82 -0.90
N SER A 103 -8.35 17.83 -1.78
CA SER A 103 -8.44 17.16 -3.09
C SER A 103 -8.63 15.65 -2.93
N ALA A 104 -7.86 15.03 -2.04
CA ALA A 104 -7.88 13.61 -1.77
C ALA A 104 -9.21 13.12 -1.18
N HIS A 105 -10.03 13.98 -0.56
CA HIS A 105 -11.33 13.60 -0.01
C HIS A 105 -12.50 14.01 -0.92
N VAL A 106 -12.42 15.16 -1.58
CA VAL A 106 -13.50 15.65 -2.46
C VAL A 106 -13.76 14.68 -3.61
N PHE A 107 -12.70 14.19 -4.28
CA PHE A 107 -12.86 13.25 -5.39
C PHE A 107 -13.47 11.91 -4.96
N PRO A 108 -12.98 11.24 -3.90
CA PRO A 108 -13.60 10.00 -3.42
C PRO A 108 -15.03 10.16 -2.92
N ILE A 109 -15.43 11.30 -2.35
CA ILE A 109 -16.83 11.51 -1.95
C ILE A 109 -17.76 11.44 -3.16
N VAL A 110 -17.40 12.13 -4.24
CA VAL A 110 -18.17 12.09 -5.49
C VAL A 110 -18.16 10.67 -6.07
N LEU A 111 -16.98 10.04 -6.15
CA LEU A 111 -16.84 8.67 -6.64
C LEU A 111 -17.59 7.65 -5.78
N ALA A 112 -17.65 7.82 -4.47
CA ALA A 112 -18.34 6.91 -3.55
C ALA A 112 -19.85 6.89 -3.79
N LEU A 113 -20.46 8.01 -4.15
CA LEU A 113 -21.89 8.06 -4.52
C LEU A 113 -22.18 7.20 -5.77
N PHE A 114 -21.31 7.27 -6.78
CA PHE A 114 -21.43 6.45 -7.99
C PHE A 114 -21.07 4.98 -7.73
N LEU A 115 -19.93 4.73 -7.10
CA LEU A 115 -19.41 3.39 -6.82
C LEU A 115 -20.26 2.62 -5.79
N GLY A 116 -20.97 3.31 -4.90
CA GLY A 116 -21.94 2.68 -3.99
C GLY A 116 -23.03 1.96 -4.77
N SER A 117 -23.69 2.66 -5.70
CA SER A 117 -24.72 2.08 -6.57
C SER A 117 -24.20 0.98 -7.50
N PHE A 118 -22.93 1.07 -7.91
CA PHE A 118 -22.28 0.07 -8.77
C PHE A 118 -21.82 -1.18 -8.01
N SER A 119 -21.34 -1.00 -6.78
CA SER A 119 -20.87 -2.07 -5.89
C SER A 119 -21.98 -3.08 -5.58
N ASP A 120 -23.21 -2.60 -5.38
CA ASP A 120 -24.37 -3.47 -5.10
C ASP A 120 -24.71 -4.39 -6.28
N ARG A 121 -24.41 -4.00 -7.53
CA ARG A 121 -24.68 -4.80 -8.73
C ARG A 121 -23.53 -5.71 -9.15
N ARG A 122 -22.27 -5.33 -8.92
CA ARG A 122 -21.08 -6.06 -9.41
C ARG A 122 -20.28 -6.79 -8.32
N GLY A 123 -20.62 -6.59 -7.05
CA GLY A 123 -19.96 -7.17 -5.88
C GLY A 123 -18.79 -6.34 -5.35
N ARG A 124 -18.44 -6.54 -4.06
CA ARG A 124 -17.46 -5.72 -3.30
C ARG A 124 -15.99 -5.87 -3.71
N LYS A 125 -15.66 -6.81 -4.60
CA LYS A 125 -14.27 -7.10 -5.01
C LYS A 125 -13.71 -6.03 -5.96
N PHE A 126 -14.54 -5.43 -6.81
CA PHE A 126 -14.10 -4.41 -7.77
C PHE A 126 -13.63 -3.10 -7.12
N PRO A 127 -14.38 -2.50 -6.17
CA PRO A 127 -13.92 -1.30 -5.47
C PRO A 127 -12.60 -1.52 -4.71
N LEU A 128 -12.42 -2.72 -4.13
CA LEU A 128 -11.20 -3.07 -3.40
C LEU A 128 -9.97 -3.11 -4.33
N LEU A 129 -10.08 -3.79 -5.47
CA LEU A 129 -9.00 -3.89 -6.47
C LEU A 129 -8.67 -2.53 -7.07
N MET A 130 -9.68 -1.69 -7.31
CA MET A 130 -9.50 -0.32 -7.81
C MET A 130 -8.70 0.53 -6.82
N GLY A 131 -9.05 0.49 -5.52
CA GLY A 131 -8.33 1.21 -4.48
C GLY A 131 -6.87 0.76 -4.32
N LEU A 132 -6.62 -0.56 -4.37
CA LEU A 132 -5.27 -1.12 -4.34
C LEU A 132 -4.43 -0.66 -5.53
N THR A 133 -5.01 -0.68 -6.73
CA THR A 133 -4.33 -0.23 -7.96
C THR A 133 -4.01 1.26 -7.88
N GLY A 134 -4.93 2.08 -7.38
CA GLY A 134 -4.69 3.51 -7.16
C GLY A 134 -3.53 3.79 -6.21
N LYS A 135 -3.46 3.08 -5.07
CA LYS A 135 -2.32 3.20 -4.14
C LYS A 135 -1.01 2.73 -4.74
N PHE A 136 -1.04 1.68 -5.56
CA PHE A 136 0.17 1.20 -6.25
C PHE A 136 0.72 2.26 -7.22
N ILE A 137 -0.15 2.87 -8.03
CA ILE A 137 0.24 3.95 -8.95
C ILE A 137 0.83 5.14 -8.18
N TYR A 138 0.18 5.55 -7.10
CA TYR A 138 0.64 6.65 -6.25
C TYR A 138 2.02 6.35 -5.61
N SER A 139 2.23 5.14 -5.11
CA SER A 139 3.53 4.72 -4.57
C SER A 139 4.65 4.81 -5.62
N VAL A 140 4.39 4.36 -6.85
CA VAL A 140 5.35 4.49 -7.96
C VAL A 140 5.65 5.95 -8.26
N MET A 141 4.64 6.82 -8.26
CA MET A 141 4.80 8.25 -8.49
C MET A 141 5.69 8.91 -7.42
N ILE A 142 5.50 8.59 -6.14
CA ILE A 142 6.34 9.08 -5.05
C ILE A 142 7.79 8.63 -5.22
N VAL A 143 8.03 7.37 -5.60
CA VAL A 143 9.38 6.86 -5.86
C VAL A 143 10.05 7.60 -7.02
N VAL A 144 9.31 7.91 -8.08
CA VAL A 144 9.81 8.71 -9.21
C VAL A 144 10.15 10.13 -8.75
N ASN A 145 9.28 10.78 -7.98
CA ASN A 145 9.52 12.13 -7.46
C ASN A 145 10.73 12.17 -6.50
N ALA A 146 10.91 11.13 -5.69
CA ALA A 146 12.08 10.97 -4.82
C ALA A 146 13.40 10.90 -5.58
N ARG A 147 13.42 10.34 -6.80
CA ARG A 147 14.61 10.36 -7.67
C ARG A 147 14.88 11.74 -8.27
N MET A 148 13.84 12.54 -8.51
CA MET A 148 13.93 13.84 -9.15
C MET A 148 14.17 14.95 -8.11
N LYS A 149 15.44 15.30 -7.87
CA LYS A 149 15.82 16.27 -6.82
C LYS A 149 15.23 17.67 -7.02
N THR A 150 15.01 18.10 -8.27
CA THR A 150 14.62 19.48 -8.63
C THR A 150 13.12 19.74 -8.63
N TRP A 151 12.26 18.71 -8.61
CA TRP A 151 10.82 18.93 -8.65
C TRP A 151 10.29 19.50 -7.33
N PRO A 152 9.55 20.62 -7.36
CA PRO A 152 8.87 21.12 -6.19
C PRO A 152 7.75 20.17 -5.81
N LEU A 153 7.43 20.22 -4.52
CA LEU A 153 6.40 19.41 -3.86
C LEU A 153 5.01 19.55 -4.46
N GLU A 154 4.73 20.62 -5.20
CA GLU A 154 3.47 20.86 -5.90
C GLU A 154 3.22 19.90 -7.09
N TYR A 155 4.23 19.15 -7.55
CA TYR A 155 4.11 18.17 -8.63
C TYR A 155 3.99 16.70 -8.13
N VAL A 156 3.71 16.52 -6.84
CA VAL A 156 3.34 15.21 -6.26
C VAL A 156 1.85 14.97 -6.39
#